data_AF-A0A973IG85-F1
#
_entry.id   AF-A0A973IG85-F1
#
_cell.length_a   1.000
_cell.length_b   1.000
_cell.length_c   1.000
_cell.angle_alpha   90.00
_cell.angle_beta   90.00
_cell.angle_gamma   90.00
#
_symmetry.space_group_name_H-M   'P 1'
#
loop_
_entity.id
_entity.type
_entity.pdbx_description
1 polymer ?
#
loop_
_entity_poly.entity_id
_entity_poly.type
_entity_poly.pdbx_seq_one_letter_code
_entity_poly.pdbx_strand_id
1 'polypeptide(L)'
;MPDINNIPNKMITEHQNWHNFPGKPNRGGRIIDPWSNNRPEPAPGSGEEFLIWHEGFIERFNNWVVKQPANEQPKASSIKPWVEVPIGFKMGMVGWNSSTAADALRLADMKNFSSLDELGRFLESGIHGWLHFAAASMFSEPVLMSFAGPRSTYFWQLHGLIDYWRQQWVNHAESLQPVDASAMIANVEMPMVLTAKEIKIIEAIRAI
;
A
#
# COMPACT_ATOMS: atom_id res chain seq x y z
N MET A 1 -2.26 -23.03 10.92
CA MET A 1 -1.72 -21.92 10.12
C MET A 1 -2.74 -20.80 10.13
N PRO A 2 -2.36 -19.51 10.10
CA PRO A 2 -3.33 -18.45 9.90
C PRO A 2 -3.73 -18.44 8.42
N ASP A 3 -4.53 -19.44 8.04
CA ASP A 3 -5.15 -19.61 6.74
C ASP A 3 -6.44 -18.80 6.68
N ILE A 4 -6.68 -18.13 5.54
CA ILE A 4 -7.98 -17.55 5.24
C ILE A 4 -8.81 -18.67 4.63
N ASN A 5 -9.54 -19.40 5.48
CA ASN A 5 -10.20 -20.67 5.17
C ASN A 5 -11.16 -20.62 3.97
N ASN A 6 -11.66 -19.44 3.60
CA ASN A 6 -12.69 -19.25 2.58
C ASN A 6 -12.39 -18.09 1.61
N ILE A 7 -11.12 -17.74 1.39
CA ILE A 7 -10.80 -16.71 0.41
C ILE A 7 -11.37 -17.08 -0.97
N PRO A 8 -12.07 -16.18 -1.68
CA PRO A 8 -12.67 -16.50 -2.96
C PRO A 8 -11.62 -16.89 -3.99
N ASN A 9 -11.79 -18.04 -4.65
CA ASN A 9 -10.87 -18.49 -5.71
C ASN A 9 -10.71 -17.44 -6.82
N LYS A 10 -11.73 -16.62 -7.09
CA LYS A 10 -11.64 -15.51 -8.03
C LYS A 10 -10.51 -14.51 -7.69
N MET A 11 -10.26 -14.23 -6.41
CA MET A 11 -9.17 -13.34 -6.00
C MET A 11 -7.80 -13.99 -6.22
N ILE A 12 -7.71 -15.30 -6.00
CA ILE A 12 -6.48 -16.06 -6.29
C ILE A 12 -6.19 -16.03 -7.79
N THR A 13 -7.19 -16.34 -8.61
CA THR A 13 -7.06 -16.31 -10.08
C THR A 13 -6.77 -14.92 -10.61
N GLU A 14 -7.36 -13.87 -10.03
CA GLU A 14 -7.09 -12.48 -10.38
C GLU A 14 -5.60 -12.13 -10.19
N HIS A 15 -5.05 -12.41 -9.01
CA HIS A 15 -3.63 -12.19 -8.71
C HIS A 15 -2.70 -13.04 -9.60
N GLN A 16 -3.03 -14.33 -9.80
CA GLN A 16 -2.28 -15.21 -10.69
C GLN A 16 -2.27 -14.69 -12.13
N ASN A 17 -3.41 -14.24 -12.65
CA ASN A 17 -3.50 -13.75 -14.02
C ASN A 17 -2.72 -12.45 -14.18
N TRP A 18 -2.81 -11.54 -13.21
CA TRP A 18 -2.10 -10.25 -13.23
C TRP A 18 -0.60 -10.45 -13.43
N HIS A 19 0.01 -11.40 -12.70
CA HIS A 19 1.42 -11.74 -12.82
C HIS A 19 1.78 -12.64 -14.02
N ASN A 20 0.95 -13.63 -14.37
CA ASN A 20 1.30 -14.63 -15.39
C ASN A 20 1.09 -14.16 -16.85
N PHE A 21 0.33 -13.08 -17.06
CA PHE A 21 -0.02 -12.60 -18.38
C PHE A 21 0.42 -11.14 -18.61
N PRO A 22 1.70 -10.79 -18.40
CA PRO A 22 2.18 -9.43 -18.61
C PRO A 22 1.92 -8.96 -20.05
N GLY A 23 1.44 -7.72 -20.19
CA GLY A 23 1.07 -7.14 -21.49
C GLY A 23 -0.21 -7.69 -22.10
N LYS A 24 -0.99 -8.50 -21.36
CA LYS A 24 -2.20 -9.17 -21.86
C LYS A 24 -3.41 -8.91 -20.94
N PRO A 25 -3.91 -7.66 -20.87
CA PRO A 25 -5.04 -7.30 -20.01
C PRO A 25 -6.33 -8.03 -20.35
N ASN A 26 -6.52 -8.45 -21.61
CA ASN A 26 -7.64 -9.30 -22.02
C ASN A 26 -7.64 -10.69 -21.35
N ARG A 27 -6.53 -11.10 -20.73
CA ARG A 27 -6.42 -12.34 -19.94
C ARG A 27 -6.41 -12.08 -18.43
N GLY A 28 -6.70 -10.86 -18.00
CA GLY A 28 -6.59 -10.42 -16.60
C GLY A 28 -5.16 -10.09 -16.18
N GLY A 29 -4.23 -10.00 -17.14
CA GLY A 29 -2.85 -9.60 -16.90
C GLY A 29 -2.68 -8.10 -16.66
N ARG A 30 -1.49 -7.72 -16.20
CA ARG A 30 -1.06 -6.33 -16.21
C ARG A 30 -0.98 -5.75 -17.63
N ILE A 31 -1.27 -4.46 -17.78
CA ILE A 31 -1.21 -3.69 -19.02
C ILE A 31 0.24 -3.53 -19.47
N ILE A 32 1.15 -3.19 -18.55
CA ILE A 32 2.56 -2.95 -18.87
C ILE A 32 3.33 -4.24 -18.60
N ASP A 33 3.98 -4.80 -19.62
CA ASP A 33 4.95 -5.86 -19.41
C ASP A 33 6.29 -5.24 -18.93
N PRO A 34 6.67 -5.47 -17.66
CA PRO A 34 7.85 -4.84 -17.08
C PRO A 34 9.13 -5.22 -17.82
N TRP A 35 9.21 -6.41 -18.43
CA TRP A 35 10.44 -6.94 -19.03
C TRP A 35 10.37 -7.07 -20.56
N SER A 36 9.38 -6.45 -21.18
CA SER A 36 9.26 -6.45 -22.64
C SER A 36 10.52 -5.92 -23.32
N ASN A 37 10.83 -6.48 -24.51
CA ASN A 37 11.95 -6.07 -25.37
C ASN A 37 13.35 -6.22 -24.74
N ASN A 38 13.56 -7.19 -23.85
CA ASN A 38 14.86 -7.49 -23.21
C ASN A 38 15.52 -6.26 -22.57
N ARG A 39 14.73 -5.43 -21.90
CA ARG A 39 15.23 -4.23 -21.22
C ARG A 39 16.10 -4.59 -20.01
N PRO A 40 17.14 -3.79 -19.72
CA PRO A 40 17.96 -3.98 -18.52
C PRO A 40 17.24 -3.57 -17.23
N GLU A 41 16.15 -2.81 -17.34
CA GLU A 41 15.36 -2.28 -16.22
C GLU A 41 13.86 -2.41 -16.52
N PRO A 42 12.98 -2.47 -15.48
CA PRO A 42 11.55 -2.57 -15.70
C PRO A 42 11.00 -1.38 -16.49
N ALA A 43 10.00 -1.64 -17.34
CA ALA A 43 9.42 -0.63 -18.22
C ALA A 43 8.86 0.59 -17.46
N PRO A 44 8.97 1.82 -18.03
CA PRO A 44 8.28 2.98 -17.48
C PRO A 44 6.77 2.75 -17.30
N GLY A 45 6.22 3.26 -16.19
CA GLY A 45 4.85 3.06 -15.74
C GLY A 45 4.59 1.73 -15.02
N SER A 46 5.48 0.74 -15.14
CA SER A 46 5.24 -0.59 -14.56
C SER A 46 5.24 -0.57 -13.03
N GLY A 47 5.99 0.33 -12.41
CA GLY A 47 6.06 0.44 -10.96
C GLY A 47 4.78 1.05 -10.38
N GLU A 48 4.29 2.11 -11.01
CA GLU A 48 3.05 2.75 -10.60
C GLU A 48 1.86 1.80 -10.77
N GLU A 49 1.81 1.07 -11.90
CA GLU A 49 0.82 0.02 -12.12
C GLU A 49 0.85 -1.05 -11.02
N PHE A 50 2.05 -1.51 -10.63
CA PHE A 50 2.22 -2.46 -9.54
C PHE A 50 1.61 -1.95 -8.23
N LEU A 51 1.92 -0.70 -7.86
CA LEU A 51 1.43 -0.11 -6.60
C LEU A 51 -0.09 0.11 -6.60
N ILE A 52 -0.63 0.70 -7.66
CA ILE A 52 -2.07 1.00 -7.79
C ILE A 52 -2.88 -0.30 -7.84
N TRP A 53 -2.40 -1.31 -8.58
CA TRP A 53 -3.12 -2.57 -8.68
C TRP A 53 -3.19 -3.29 -7.33
N HIS A 54 -2.08 -3.32 -6.57
CA HIS A 54 -2.03 -3.96 -5.25
C HIS A 54 -2.84 -3.20 -4.19
N GLU A 55 -2.84 -1.86 -4.21
CA GLU A 55 -3.77 -1.04 -3.40
C GLU A 55 -5.21 -1.49 -3.64
N GLY A 56 -5.65 -1.49 -4.90
CA GLY A 56 -7.01 -1.91 -5.25
C GLY A 56 -7.29 -3.37 -4.89
N PHE A 57 -6.30 -4.26 -4.98
CA PHE A 57 -6.44 -5.65 -4.60
C PHE A 57 -6.65 -5.83 -3.09
N ILE A 58 -5.91 -5.08 -2.26
CA ILE A 58 -6.10 -5.00 -0.81
C ILE A 58 -7.48 -4.44 -0.48
N GLU A 59 -7.93 -3.39 -1.19
CA GLU A 59 -9.27 -2.82 -1.00
C GLU A 59 -10.37 -3.84 -1.30
N ARG A 60 -10.27 -4.57 -2.42
CA ARG A 60 -11.21 -5.65 -2.78
C ARG A 60 -11.23 -6.76 -1.71
N PHE A 61 -10.08 -7.09 -1.14
CA PHE A 61 -9.97 -8.04 -0.03
C PHE A 61 -10.66 -7.52 1.24
N ASN A 62 -10.35 -6.31 1.69
CA ASN A 62 -10.97 -5.71 2.87
C ASN A 62 -12.49 -5.60 2.71
N ASN A 63 -12.96 -5.21 1.52
CA ASN A 63 -14.38 -5.17 1.17
C ASN A 63 -15.06 -6.55 1.21
N TRP A 64 -14.32 -7.63 0.92
CA TRP A 64 -14.83 -8.99 1.08
C TRP A 64 -14.87 -9.40 2.55
N VAL A 65 -13.81 -9.11 3.33
CA VAL A 65 -13.73 -9.41 4.77
C VAL A 65 -14.90 -8.81 5.54
N VAL A 66 -15.19 -7.52 5.36
CA VAL A 66 -16.28 -6.84 6.11
C VAL A 66 -17.68 -7.35 5.76
N LYS A 67 -17.83 -8.07 4.65
CA LYS A 67 -19.10 -8.71 4.23
C LYS A 67 -19.24 -10.14 4.78
N GLN A 68 -18.20 -10.72 5.35
CA GLN A 68 -18.28 -12.05 5.97
C GLN A 68 -18.99 -11.97 7.32
N PRO A 69 -19.71 -13.04 7.73
CA PRO A 69 -20.17 -13.21 9.11
C PRO A 69 -19.00 -13.04 10.10
N ALA A 70 -19.24 -12.43 11.27
CA ALA A 70 -18.18 -12.10 12.21
C ALA A 70 -17.34 -13.31 12.68
N ASN A 71 -17.95 -14.51 12.72
CA ASN A 71 -17.29 -15.78 13.04
C ASN A 71 -16.48 -16.38 11.89
N GLU A 72 -16.63 -15.87 10.66
CA GLU A 72 -15.90 -16.29 9.46
C GLU A 72 -14.82 -15.28 9.06
N GLN A 73 -14.82 -14.09 9.66
CA GLN A 73 -13.78 -13.09 9.40
C GLN A 73 -12.42 -13.59 9.91
N PRO A 74 -11.33 -13.41 9.12
CA PRO A 74 -10.00 -13.59 9.67
C PRO A 74 -9.81 -12.63 10.85
N LYS A 75 -9.01 -13.05 11.85
CA LYS A 75 -8.70 -12.18 13.00
C LYS A 75 -8.10 -10.87 12.48
N ALA A 76 -8.60 -9.73 12.94
CA ALA A 76 -8.08 -8.43 12.50
C ALA A 76 -6.55 -8.32 12.67
N SER A 77 -5.99 -8.92 13.72
CA SER A 77 -4.55 -8.95 13.97
C SER A 77 -3.75 -9.79 12.96
N SER A 78 -4.34 -10.82 12.36
CA SER A 78 -3.62 -11.66 11.37
C SER A 78 -3.53 -11.00 10.00
N ILE A 79 -4.43 -10.07 9.68
CA ILE A 79 -4.43 -9.34 8.40
C ILE A 79 -4.02 -7.87 8.55
N LYS A 80 -3.60 -7.46 9.76
CA LYS A 80 -3.14 -6.09 10.01
C LYS A 80 -1.87 -5.81 9.18
N PRO A 81 -1.86 -4.75 8.35
CA PRO A 81 -0.67 -4.34 7.60
C PRO A 81 0.56 -4.19 8.51
N TRP A 82 1.72 -4.63 8.03
CA TRP A 82 2.96 -4.18 8.63
C TRP A 82 3.22 -2.73 8.23
N VAL A 83 3.85 -1.97 9.12
CA VAL A 83 4.26 -0.57 8.88
C VAL A 83 5.78 -0.41 8.87
N GLU A 84 6.49 -1.52 9.10
CA GLU A 84 7.92 -1.65 8.98
C GLU A 84 8.25 -3.10 8.64
N VAL A 85 9.45 -3.34 8.13
CA VAL A 85 9.98 -4.70 7.96
C VAL A 85 10.06 -5.38 9.34
N PRO A 86 9.36 -6.51 9.56
CA PRO A 86 9.37 -7.20 10.85
C PRO A 86 10.79 -7.47 11.36
N ILE A 87 11.05 -7.27 12.65
CA ILE A 87 12.40 -7.45 13.22
C ILE A 87 12.97 -8.85 12.98
N GLY A 88 12.12 -9.89 13.02
CA GLY A 88 12.51 -11.27 12.70
C GLY A 88 12.98 -11.45 11.26
N PHE A 89 12.64 -10.55 10.34
CA PHE A 89 13.15 -10.61 8.97
C PHE A 89 14.57 -10.07 8.88
N LYS A 90 15.04 -9.27 9.85
CA LYS A 90 16.40 -8.71 9.85
C LYS A 90 17.45 -9.71 10.36
N MET A 91 17.28 -10.99 10.00
CA MET A 91 18.16 -12.10 10.35
C MET A 91 18.79 -12.70 9.09
N GLY A 92 20.09 -13.02 9.13
CA GLY A 92 20.81 -13.59 7.98
C GLY A 92 20.20 -14.91 7.47
N MET A 93 19.61 -15.72 8.36
CA MET A 93 18.98 -17.00 7.99
C MET A 93 17.77 -16.87 7.05
N VAL A 94 17.13 -15.70 7.01
CA VAL A 94 16.03 -15.39 6.08
C VAL A 94 16.47 -14.40 5.00
N GLY A 95 17.77 -14.39 4.68
CA GLY A 95 18.31 -13.66 3.53
C GLY A 95 18.63 -12.18 3.80
N TRP A 96 18.49 -11.70 5.04
CA TRP A 96 18.90 -10.33 5.37
C TRP A 96 20.40 -10.13 5.19
N ASN A 97 20.77 -9.17 4.37
CA ASN A 97 22.16 -8.84 4.05
C ASN A 97 22.33 -7.33 3.84
N SER A 98 23.55 -6.90 3.48
CA SER A 98 23.85 -5.48 3.27
C SER A 98 23.03 -4.82 2.15
N SER A 99 22.67 -5.57 1.09
CA SER A 99 21.82 -5.07 0.00
C SER A 99 20.41 -4.80 0.51
N THR A 100 19.78 -5.77 1.18
CA THR A 100 18.43 -5.59 1.74
C THR A 100 18.39 -4.52 2.82
N ALA A 101 19.47 -4.39 3.61
CA ALA A 101 19.61 -3.31 4.58
C ALA A 101 19.68 -1.93 3.89
N ALA A 102 20.43 -1.81 2.79
CA ALA A 102 20.47 -0.59 2.00
C ALA A 102 19.10 -0.26 1.38
N ASP A 103 18.37 -1.26 0.90
CA ASP A 103 17.03 -1.07 0.36
C ASP A 103 16.04 -0.55 1.42
N ALA A 104 16.08 -1.14 2.62
CA ALA A 104 15.26 -0.70 3.75
C ALA A 104 15.62 0.72 4.22
N LEU A 105 16.90 1.10 4.16
CA LEU A 105 17.35 2.47 4.44
C LEU A 105 16.84 3.45 3.37
N ARG A 106 16.85 3.07 2.09
CA ARG A 106 16.30 3.90 1.01
C ARG A 106 14.80 4.16 1.20
N LEU A 107 14.05 3.17 1.69
CA LEU A 107 12.63 3.29 2.02
C LEU A 107 12.33 4.07 3.31
N ALA A 108 13.35 4.47 4.08
CA ALA A 108 13.14 5.31 5.26
C ALA A 108 12.84 6.78 4.91
N ASP A 109 13.16 7.23 3.69
CA ASP A 109 12.87 8.57 3.20
C ASP A 109 12.30 8.54 1.77
N MET A 110 11.04 8.96 1.63
CA MET A 110 10.33 8.95 0.35
C MET A 110 10.90 9.94 -0.67
N LYS A 111 11.70 10.92 -0.23
CA LYS A 111 12.44 11.84 -1.11
C LYS A 111 13.46 11.12 -2.01
N ASN A 112 13.81 9.89 -1.69
CA ASN A 112 14.71 9.05 -2.50
C ASN A 112 14.07 8.55 -3.81
N PHE A 113 12.79 8.87 -4.05
CA PHE A 113 12.02 8.45 -5.22
C PHE A 113 11.35 9.66 -5.87
N SER A 114 11.73 9.95 -7.11
CA SER A 114 11.26 11.09 -7.90
C SER A 114 9.81 10.94 -8.39
N SER A 115 9.30 9.71 -8.44
CA SER A 115 7.95 9.39 -8.91
C SER A 115 7.42 8.11 -8.24
N LEU A 116 6.10 7.94 -8.27
CA LEU A 116 5.43 6.72 -7.82
C LEU A 116 5.90 5.50 -8.62
N ASP A 117 6.17 5.70 -9.90
CA ASP A 117 6.71 4.68 -10.80
C ASP A 117 8.14 4.25 -10.43
N GLU A 118 9.00 5.19 -10.04
CA GLU A 118 10.34 4.86 -9.53
C GLU A 118 10.26 4.05 -8.23
N LEU A 119 9.42 4.48 -7.27
CA LEU A 119 9.19 3.74 -6.03
C LEU A 119 8.67 2.33 -6.32
N GLY A 120 7.68 2.20 -7.20
CA GLY A 120 7.07 0.92 -7.53
C GLY A 120 8.03 -0.06 -8.21
N ARG A 121 8.85 0.42 -9.15
CA ARG A 121 9.89 -0.42 -9.78
C ARG A 121 10.92 -0.89 -8.77
N PHE A 122 11.35 0.01 -7.88
CA PHE A 122 12.28 -0.33 -6.81
C PHE A 122 11.70 -1.36 -5.85
N LEU A 123 10.43 -1.22 -5.46
CA LEU A 123 9.75 -2.19 -4.60
C LEU A 123 9.59 -3.55 -5.30
N GLU A 124 9.00 -3.59 -6.50
CA GLU A 124 8.68 -4.82 -7.23
C GLU A 124 9.95 -5.62 -7.59
N SER A 125 11.00 -4.95 -8.07
CA SER A 125 12.24 -5.61 -8.53
C SER A 125 13.33 -5.70 -7.45
N GLY A 126 13.16 -5.00 -6.33
CA GLY A 126 14.09 -5.01 -5.20
C GLY A 126 13.54 -5.83 -4.03
N ILE A 127 13.09 -5.13 -2.98
CA ILE A 127 12.82 -5.74 -1.67
C ILE A 127 11.61 -6.69 -1.65
N HIS A 128 10.66 -6.57 -2.59
CA HIS A 128 9.41 -7.34 -2.57
C HIS A 128 9.62 -8.86 -2.63
N GLY A 129 10.47 -9.35 -3.54
CA GLY A 129 10.78 -10.78 -3.64
C GLY A 129 11.43 -11.32 -2.36
N TRP A 130 12.29 -10.53 -1.73
CA TRP A 130 12.89 -10.88 -0.44
C TRP A 130 11.86 -10.92 0.69
N LEU A 131 10.90 -9.98 0.75
CA LEU A 131 9.84 -9.99 1.75
C LEU A 131 9.00 -11.28 1.67
N HIS A 132 8.67 -11.74 0.46
CA HIS A 132 7.99 -13.01 0.24
C HIS A 132 8.81 -14.19 0.76
N PHE A 133 10.10 -14.23 0.43
CA PHE A 133 11.01 -15.28 0.90
C PHE A 133 11.17 -15.28 2.43
N ALA A 134 11.36 -14.11 3.03
CA ALA A 134 11.56 -13.97 4.46
C ALA A 134 10.30 -14.39 5.24
N ALA A 135 9.11 -13.99 4.78
CA ALA A 135 7.85 -14.40 5.36
C ALA A 135 7.59 -15.91 5.20
N ALA A 136 7.81 -16.46 4.00
CA ALA A 136 7.68 -17.89 3.74
C ALA A 136 8.58 -18.72 4.65
N SER A 137 9.83 -18.28 4.82
CA SER A 137 10.84 -18.98 5.63
C SER A 137 10.55 -18.86 7.13
N MET A 138 10.28 -17.65 7.61
CA MET A 138 10.06 -17.37 9.04
C MET A 138 8.79 -18.05 9.56
N PHE A 139 7.73 -18.08 8.75
CA PHE A 139 6.41 -18.59 9.18
C PHE A 139 6.10 -19.99 8.66
N SER A 140 7.01 -20.63 7.92
CA SER A 140 6.79 -21.94 7.27
C SER A 140 5.58 -21.94 6.33
N GLU A 141 5.47 -20.90 5.51
CA GLU A 141 4.32 -20.60 4.64
C GLU A 141 4.76 -20.57 3.16
N PRO A 142 5.04 -21.74 2.54
CA PRO A 142 5.62 -21.81 1.19
C PRO A 142 4.71 -21.22 0.10
N VAL A 143 3.39 -21.13 0.36
CA VAL A 143 2.44 -20.52 -0.59
C VAL A 143 2.78 -19.07 -0.91
N LEU A 144 3.45 -18.36 0.00
CA LEU A 144 3.92 -16.98 -0.19
C LEU A 144 4.98 -16.88 -1.29
N MET A 145 5.65 -17.96 -1.67
CA MET A 145 6.61 -17.99 -2.80
C MET A 145 5.93 -18.26 -4.15
N SER A 146 4.60 -18.26 -4.19
CA SER A 146 3.83 -18.51 -5.40
C SER A 146 2.84 -17.38 -5.64
N PHE A 147 2.30 -17.29 -6.85
CA PHE A 147 1.18 -16.40 -7.13
C PHE A 147 -0.14 -16.83 -6.45
N ALA A 148 -0.17 -17.93 -5.69
CA ALA A 148 -1.26 -18.26 -4.78
C ALA A 148 -1.10 -17.67 -3.37
N GLY A 149 -0.07 -16.83 -3.16
CA GLY A 149 0.21 -16.11 -1.91
C GLY A 149 -0.99 -15.50 -1.17
N PRO A 150 -2.02 -14.94 -1.85
CA PRO A 150 -3.18 -14.36 -1.16
C PRO A 150 -3.95 -15.32 -0.22
N ARG A 151 -3.70 -16.64 -0.31
CA ARG A 151 -4.25 -17.65 0.63
C ARG A 151 -3.71 -17.49 2.06
N SER A 152 -2.51 -16.97 2.21
CA SER A 152 -1.86 -16.76 3.51
C SER A 152 -2.19 -15.38 4.05
N THR A 153 -2.48 -15.27 5.35
CA THR A 153 -2.69 -13.97 5.98
C THR A 153 -1.48 -13.04 5.88
N TYR A 154 -0.26 -13.59 5.88
CA TYR A 154 0.98 -12.84 5.75
C TYR A 154 1.14 -12.12 4.40
N PHE A 155 0.47 -12.59 3.34
CA PHE A 155 0.42 -11.87 2.07
C PHE A 155 -0.20 -10.47 2.26
N TRP A 156 -1.30 -10.39 3.01
CA TRP A 156 -2.00 -9.14 3.26
C TRP A 156 -1.21 -8.20 4.18
N GLN A 157 -0.47 -8.76 5.14
CA GLN A 157 0.41 -7.95 5.98
C GLN A 157 1.59 -7.37 5.19
N LEU A 158 2.20 -8.18 4.32
CA LEU A 158 3.29 -7.79 3.42
C LEU A 158 2.83 -6.76 2.40
N HIS A 159 1.77 -7.02 1.65
CA HIS A 159 1.26 -6.07 0.66
C HIS A 159 0.69 -4.81 1.33
N GLY A 160 0.22 -4.91 2.57
CA GLY A 160 -0.09 -3.75 3.40
C GLY A 160 1.15 -2.88 3.72
N LEU A 161 2.34 -3.46 3.87
CA LEU A 161 3.60 -2.72 4.00
C LEU A 161 3.98 -2.00 2.70
N ILE A 162 3.78 -2.66 1.56
CA ILE A 162 3.98 -2.07 0.23
C ILE A 162 3.05 -0.86 0.06
N ASP A 163 1.76 -1.01 0.39
CA ASP A 163 0.80 0.09 0.33
C ASP A 163 1.10 1.18 1.37
N TYR A 164 1.60 0.83 2.56
CA TYR A 164 2.06 1.82 3.54
C TYR A 164 3.17 2.72 2.96
N TRP A 165 4.20 2.15 2.32
CA TRP A 165 5.24 2.94 1.66
C TRP A 165 4.69 3.79 0.51
N ARG A 166 3.77 3.25 -0.29
CA ARG A 166 3.06 4.03 -1.32
C ARG A 166 2.35 5.25 -0.72
N GLN A 167 1.59 5.07 0.35
CA GLN A 167 0.89 6.15 1.05
C GLN A 167 1.86 7.19 1.63
N GLN A 168 2.98 6.77 2.21
CA GLN A 168 4.02 7.71 2.67
C GLN A 168 4.55 8.57 1.51
N TRP A 169 4.76 7.97 0.34
CA TRP A 169 5.21 8.72 -0.83
C TRP A 169 4.15 9.69 -1.35
N VAL A 170 2.89 9.25 -1.46
CA VAL A 170 1.78 10.11 -1.89
C VAL A 170 1.63 11.31 -0.96
N ASN A 171 1.60 11.08 0.35
CA ASN A 171 1.51 12.15 1.34
C ASN A 171 2.70 13.12 1.25
N HIS A 172 3.90 12.60 0.98
CA HIS A 172 5.07 13.43 0.75
C HIS A 172 4.92 14.28 -0.53
N ALA A 173 4.53 13.67 -1.65
CA ALA A 173 4.36 14.37 -2.93
C ALA A 173 3.26 15.45 -2.85
N GLU A 174 2.16 15.19 -2.16
CA GLU A 174 1.09 16.16 -1.90
C GLU A 174 1.58 17.32 -1.02
N SER A 175 2.43 17.05 -0.02
CA SER A 175 3.01 18.10 0.83
C SER A 175 3.92 19.09 0.06
N LEU A 176 4.39 18.70 -1.13
CA LEU A 176 5.19 19.55 -2.01
C LEU A 176 4.33 20.40 -2.96
N GLN A 177 3.03 20.12 -3.08
CA GLN A 177 2.13 20.96 -3.86
C GLN A 177 1.96 22.32 -3.15
N PRO A 178 1.99 23.45 -3.88
CA PRO A 178 1.69 24.74 -3.28
C PRO A 178 0.31 24.67 -2.64
N VAL A 179 0.20 25.04 -1.37
CA VAL A 179 -1.11 25.26 -0.74
C VAL A 179 -1.82 26.32 -1.56
N ASP A 180 -2.93 25.97 -2.20
CA ASP A 180 -3.79 26.96 -2.85
C ASP A 180 -4.45 27.82 -1.76
N ALA A 181 -3.77 28.91 -1.40
CA ALA A 181 -4.26 29.87 -0.44
C ALA A 181 -5.62 30.47 -0.87
N SER A 182 -5.95 30.43 -2.16
CA SER A 182 -7.23 30.92 -2.70
C SER A 182 -8.40 30.04 -2.27
N ALA A 183 -8.20 28.73 -2.16
CA ALA A 183 -9.22 27.78 -1.67
C ALA A 183 -9.46 27.92 -0.15
N MET A 184 -8.47 28.37 0.61
CA MET A 184 -8.58 28.64 2.05
C MET A 184 -9.30 29.97 2.33
N ILE A 185 -9.12 30.99 1.49
CA ILE A 185 -9.77 32.30 1.64
C ILE A 185 -11.28 32.24 1.30
N ALA A 186 -11.69 31.41 0.33
CA ALA A 186 -13.09 31.25 -0.06
C ALA A 186 -14.01 30.71 1.05
N ASN A 187 -13.46 30.05 2.08
CA ASN A 187 -14.22 29.55 3.24
C ASN A 187 -14.31 30.55 4.41
N VAL A 188 -13.67 31.72 4.32
CA VAL A 188 -13.70 32.75 5.38
C VAL A 188 -14.76 33.83 5.09
N GLU A 189 -15.24 33.95 3.85
CA GLU A 189 -16.23 34.97 3.45
C GLU A 189 -17.70 34.51 3.53
N MET A 190 -18.06 33.71 4.54
CA MET A 190 -19.47 33.70 4.96
C MET A 190 -19.69 34.82 5.97
N PRO A 191 -20.55 35.83 5.71
CA PRO A 191 -20.87 36.82 6.72
C PRO A 191 -21.56 36.11 7.88
N MET A 192 -20.89 36.11 9.04
CA MET A 192 -21.46 35.68 10.31
C MET A 192 -22.67 36.58 10.59
N VAL A 193 -23.88 36.09 10.33
CA VAL A 193 -25.10 36.71 10.83
C VAL A 193 -25.15 36.40 12.32
N LEU A 194 -24.48 37.25 13.10
CA LEU A 194 -24.52 37.17 14.56
C LEU A 194 -25.97 37.34 15.03
N THR A 195 -26.40 36.42 15.86
CA THR A 195 -27.72 36.48 16.49
C THR A 195 -27.77 37.64 17.48
N ALA A 196 -28.98 38.18 17.74
CA ALA A 196 -29.17 39.27 18.72
C ALA A 196 -28.67 38.93 20.13
N LYS A 197 -28.49 37.63 20.43
CA LYS A 197 -27.91 37.14 21.68
C LYS A 197 -26.39 37.33 21.72
N GLU A 198 -25.70 37.16 20.60
CA GLU A 198 -24.25 37.31 20.48
C GLU A 198 -23.82 38.79 20.48
N ILE A 199 -24.65 39.67 19.91
CA ILE A 199 -24.43 41.13 19.97
C ILE A 199 -24.46 41.64 21.42
N LYS A 200 -25.41 41.18 22.25
CA LYS A 200 -25.51 41.57 23.66
C LYS A 200 -24.31 41.12 24.52
N ILE A 201 -23.70 39.98 24.19
CA ILE A 201 -22.49 39.49 24.89
C ILE A 201 -21.30 40.38 24.55
N ILE A 202 -21.17 40.81 23.30
CA ILE A 202 -20.08 41.70 22.86
C ILE A 202 -20.22 43.10 23.49
N GLU A 203 -21.44 43.62 23.61
CA GLU A 203 -21.67 44.92 24.26
C GLU A 203 -21.39 44.88 25.76
N ALA A 204 -21.71 43.77 26.45
CA ALA A 204 -21.41 43.60 27.87
C ALA A 204 -19.90 43.51 28.17
N ILE A 205 -19.10 42.96 27.23
CA ILE A 205 -17.64 42.87 27.36
C ILE A 205 -16.96 44.23 27.14
N ARG A 206 -17.56 45.15 26.36
CA ARG A 206 -17.01 46.49 26.10
C ARG A 206 -17.31 47.52 27.19
N ALA A 207 -18.13 47.18 28.17
CA ALA A 207 -18.52 48.05 29.28
C ALA A 207 -17.69 47.82 30.56
N ILE A 208 -16.61 47.01 30.47
CA ILE A 208 -15.61 46.76 31.51
C ILE A 208 -14.27 47.33 31.02
#